data_AF-A0KZX2-F1
#
_entry.id   AF-A0KZX2-F1
#
_cell.length_a   1.000
_cell.length_b   1.000
_cell.length_c   1.000
_cell.angle_alpha   90.00
_cell.angle_beta   90.00
_cell.angle_gamma   90.00
#
_symmetry.space_group_name_H-M   'P 1'
#
loop_
_entity.id
_entity.type
_entity.pdbx_description
1 polymer ?
#
loop_
_entity_poly.entity_id
_entity_poly.type
_entity_poly.pdbx_seq_one_letter_code
_entity_poly.pdbx_strand_id
1 'polypeptide(L)'
;MVIHIATLLGSVVTTLAKRLLMLILGFWANAMVCAFSFIAIAAVASASFMLANAAYAAGTSSASNPAPIKIVTTIQQQWQFNLLKEALRRSGQSYQVEQMSTQMNQKRKVEEALAGTVDVFWSMTSKELEETVLPVRIPLFKGLLGNRLLIIRKTDEARFANVKTLADFKQLKAGQNRYWPDASILEANGLPVVTSYQYTNLYPMLEGGRFDYLALGAQEIGDELASHPDPALKIDTHILLQYRSPAYFFVSPKRPELAAAILAGLENMISDGSFDEMFNRELKIDKLYRDAQFEQRVIIRLDTPDLSPLTPIERQELWLDLFSMQGAK
;
A
#
# COMPACT_ATOMS: atom_id res chain seq x y z
N MET A 1 -45.87 -8.39 98.81
CA MET A 1 -44.80 -7.75 97.99
C MET A 1 -44.88 -8.07 96.49
N VAL A 2 -45.51 -9.18 96.06
CA VAL A 2 -45.56 -9.58 94.63
C VAL A 2 -46.63 -8.84 93.80
N ILE A 3 -47.71 -8.36 94.42
CA ILE A 3 -48.84 -7.74 93.69
C ILE A 3 -48.57 -6.28 93.29
N HIS A 4 -47.67 -5.55 93.97
CA HIS A 4 -47.35 -4.16 93.63
C HIS A 4 -46.31 -4.00 92.50
N ILE A 5 -45.56 -5.06 92.17
CA ILE A 5 -44.56 -5.01 91.08
C ILE A 5 -45.24 -5.23 89.71
N ALA A 6 -46.30 -6.03 89.65
CA ALA A 6 -47.02 -6.32 88.40
C ALA A 6 -47.78 -5.11 87.82
N THR A 7 -48.34 -4.25 88.68
CA THR A 7 -49.07 -3.04 88.25
C THR A 7 -48.14 -1.93 87.75
N LEU A 8 -46.92 -1.82 88.28
CA LEU A 8 -45.91 -0.87 87.78
C LEU A 8 -45.32 -1.31 86.43
N LEU A 9 -45.11 -2.61 86.21
CA LEU A 9 -44.63 -3.14 84.92
C LEU A 9 -45.66 -2.95 83.79
N GLY A 10 -46.96 -3.08 84.07
CA GLY A 10 -48.01 -2.87 83.08
C GLY A 10 -48.15 -1.42 82.57
N SER A 11 -47.97 -0.42 83.45
CA SER A 11 -48.07 1.00 83.08
C SER A 11 -46.84 1.49 82.28
N VAL A 12 -45.65 0.95 82.57
CA VAL A 12 -44.43 1.25 81.82
C VAL A 12 -44.47 0.64 80.42
N VAL A 13 -44.93 -0.61 80.28
CA VAL A 13 -45.04 -1.30 78.98
C VAL A 13 -46.06 -0.62 78.07
N THR A 14 -47.21 -0.22 78.60
CA THR A 14 -48.24 0.51 77.81
C THR A 14 -47.78 1.91 77.37
N THR A 15 -46.99 2.59 78.20
CA THR A 15 -46.42 3.91 77.86
C THR A 15 -45.32 3.81 76.81
N LEU A 16 -44.46 2.79 76.89
CA LEU A 16 -43.45 2.51 75.85
C LEU A 16 -44.11 2.11 74.52
N ALA A 17 -45.13 1.25 74.56
CA ALA A 17 -45.84 0.81 73.36
C ALA A 17 -46.53 1.98 72.63
N LYS A 18 -47.15 2.91 73.36
CA LYS A 18 -47.74 4.13 72.76
C LYS A 18 -46.69 5.05 72.16
N ARG A 19 -45.53 5.24 72.81
CA ARG A 19 -44.42 6.04 72.26
C ARG A 19 -43.82 5.39 71.02
N LEU A 20 -43.67 4.07 71.00
CA LEU A 20 -43.18 3.34 69.84
C LEU A 20 -44.16 3.40 68.66
N LEU A 21 -45.47 3.28 68.92
CA LEU A 21 -46.49 3.41 67.89
C LEU A 21 -46.55 4.83 67.30
N MET A 22 -46.42 5.87 68.12
CA MET A 22 -46.35 7.26 67.65
C MET A 22 -45.07 7.53 66.84
N LEU A 23 -43.93 6.94 67.23
CA LEU A 23 -42.68 7.02 66.46
C LEU A 23 -42.80 6.33 65.10
N ILE A 24 -43.41 5.14 65.06
CA ILE A 24 -43.64 4.40 63.80
C ILE A 24 -44.61 5.20 62.91
N LEU A 25 -45.76 5.65 63.42
CA LEU A 25 -46.72 6.43 62.64
C LEU A 25 -46.14 7.75 62.12
N GLY A 26 -45.29 8.44 62.89
CA GLY A 26 -44.56 9.62 62.44
C GLY A 26 -43.52 9.33 61.36
N PHE A 27 -42.88 8.16 61.41
CA PHE A 27 -41.92 7.71 60.39
C PHE A 27 -42.61 7.42 59.05
N TRP A 28 -43.80 6.82 59.07
CA TRP A 28 -44.58 6.54 57.86
C TRP A 28 -45.18 7.81 57.24
N ALA A 29 -45.58 8.80 58.05
CA ALA A 29 -46.07 10.09 57.55
C ALA A 29 -44.98 10.89 56.81
N ASN A 30 -43.74 10.91 57.34
CA ASN A 30 -42.61 11.58 56.67
C ASN A 30 -42.11 10.80 55.44
N ALA A 31 -42.13 9.47 55.46
CA ALA A 31 -41.74 8.65 54.31
C ALA A 31 -42.69 8.84 53.10
N MET A 32 -44.00 9.01 53.35
CA MET A 32 -44.96 9.31 52.27
C MET A 32 -44.74 10.69 51.65
N VAL A 33 -44.44 11.72 52.44
CA VAL A 33 -44.18 13.07 51.89
C VAL A 33 -42.91 13.10 51.05
N CYS A 34 -41.85 12.37 51.44
CA CYS A 34 -40.64 12.24 50.63
C CYS A 34 -40.88 11.45 49.32
N ALA A 35 -41.69 10.39 49.34
CA ALA A 35 -41.96 9.58 48.15
C ALA A 35 -42.69 10.36 47.04
N PHE A 36 -43.62 11.26 47.40
CA PHE A 36 -44.30 12.12 46.42
C PHE A 36 -43.40 13.22 45.83
N SER A 37 -42.41 13.71 46.58
CA SER A 37 -41.42 14.67 46.06
C SER A 37 -40.42 14.04 45.09
N PHE A 38 -40.05 12.77 45.28
CA PHE A 38 -39.12 12.07 44.37
C PHE A 38 -39.75 11.71 43.02
N ILE A 39 -41.04 11.37 42.97
CA ILE A 39 -41.72 11.02 41.70
C ILE A 39 -41.92 12.26 40.81
N ALA A 40 -42.19 13.43 41.40
CA ALA A 40 -42.31 14.68 40.65
C ALA A 40 -40.97 15.16 40.07
N ILE A 41 -39.87 15.00 40.81
CA ILE A 41 -38.52 15.38 40.34
C ILE A 41 -38.02 14.40 39.26
N ALA A 42 -38.30 13.11 39.38
CA ALA A 42 -37.93 12.11 38.36
C ALA A 42 -38.68 12.31 37.03
N ALA A 43 -39.95 12.73 37.07
CA ALA A 43 -40.73 13.01 35.86
C ALA A 43 -40.25 14.27 35.11
N VAL A 44 -39.82 15.31 35.83
CA VAL A 44 -39.26 16.52 35.20
C VAL A 44 -37.83 16.25 34.67
N ALA A 45 -37.02 15.49 35.40
CA ALA A 45 -35.68 15.12 34.95
C ALA A 45 -35.68 14.22 33.70
N SER A 46 -36.64 13.29 33.59
CA SER A 46 -36.79 12.45 32.40
C SER A 46 -37.35 13.20 31.19
N ALA A 47 -38.25 14.16 31.39
CA ALA A 47 -38.72 15.03 30.31
C ALA A 47 -37.61 15.99 29.79
N SER A 48 -36.79 16.54 30.69
CA SER A 48 -35.62 17.35 30.30
C SER A 48 -34.53 16.54 29.60
N PHE A 49 -34.33 15.27 30.00
CA PHE A 49 -33.36 14.39 29.33
C PHE A 49 -33.85 13.93 27.95
N MET A 50 -35.16 13.68 27.80
CA MET A 50 -35.78 13.34 26.51
C MET A 50 -35.78 14.51 25.54
N LEU A 51 -36.02 15.75 26.01
CA LEU A 51 -35.92 16.96 25.19
C LEU A 51 -34.46 17.30 24.83
N ALA A 52 -33.50 17.05 25.73
CA ALA A 52 -32.08 17.19 25.42
C ALA A 52 -31.61 16.18 24.37
N ASN A 53 -32.06 14.92 24.43
CA ASN A 53 -31.76 13.91 23.41
C ASN A 53 -32.49 14.17 22.09
N ALA A 54 -33.71 14.69 22.11
CA ALA A 54 -34.43 15.08 20.88
C ALA A 54 -33.77 16.30 20.21
N ALA A 55 -33.25 17.26 21.00
CA ALA A 55 -32.47 18.38 20.49
C ALA A 55 -31.08 17.95 20.00
N TYR A 56 -30.47 16.93 20.61
CA TYR A 56 -29.21 16.34 20.14
C TYR A 56 -29.41 15.51 18.86
N ALA A 57 -30.53 14.78 18.74
CA ALA A 57 -30.90 14.03 17.55
C ALA A 57 -31.42 14.91 16.39
N ALA A 58 -32.02 16.07 16.69
CA ALA A 58 -32.38 17.08 15.70
C ALA A 58 -31.20 18.00 15.32
N GLY A 59 -30.14 17.99 16.14
CA GLY A 59 -28.91 18.76 15.96
C GLY A 59 -27.76 17.99 15.31
N THR A 60 -27.93 16.71 14.96
CA THR A 60 -27.04 16.05 14.01
C THR A 60 -27.31 16.64 12.64
N SER A 61 -26.68 17.79 12.41
CA SER A 61 -26.28 18.22 11.09
C SER A 61 -25.89 16.98 10.29
N SER A 62 -26.46 16.85 9.09
CA SER A 62 -25.88 16.06 8.02
C SER A 62 -24.36 16.22 8.13
N ALA A 63 -23.66 15.20 8.63
CA ALA A 63 -22.22 15.16 8.56
C ALA A 63 -21.95 15.08 7.06
N SER A 64 -21.78 16.24 6.42
CA SER A 64 -21.40 16.30 5.03
C SER A 64 -20.08 15.58 4.97
N ASN A 65 -20.08 14.37 4.40
CA ASN A 65 -18.86 13.62 4.17
C ASN A 65 -17.85 14.62 3.60
N PRO A 66 -16.68 14.81 4.25
CA PRO A 66 -15.74 15.81 3.79
C PRO A 66 -15.44 15.55 2.32
N ALA A 67 -15.44 16.63 1.52
CA ALA A 67 -15.20 16.52 0.09
C ALA A 67 -13.91 15.72 -0.14
N PRO A 68 -13.87 14.83 -1.14
CA PRO A 68 -12.72 13.98 -1.36
C PRO A 68 -11.47 14.83 -1.63
N ILE A 69 -10.36 14.45 -1.02
CA ILE A 69 -9.05 15.07 -1.23
C ILE A 69 -8.63 14.75 -2.66
N LYS A 70 -8.49 15.78 -3.48
CA LYS A 70 -8.04 15.62 -4.87
C LYS A 70 -6.53 15.35 -4.90
N ILE A 71 -6.14 14.41 -5.75
CA ILE A 71 -4.74 14.14 -6.06
C ILE A 71 -4.56 13.96 -7.56
N VAL A 72 -3.42 14.41 -8.08
CA VAL A 72 -3.02 14.32 -9.49
C VAL A 72 -1.91 13.29 -9.63
N THR A 73 -2.05 12.38 -10.60
CA THR A 73 -1.08 11.33 -10.85
C THR A 73 -0.73 11.17 -12.32
N THR A 74 0.53 10.77 -12.60
CA THR A 74 0.99 10.42 -13.96
C THR A 74 0.87 8.92 -14.24
N ILE A 75 0.32 8.14 -13.31
CA ILE A 75 0.26 6.69 -13.39
C ILE A 75 -0.82 6.27 -14.39
N GLN A 76 -0.41 5.64 -15.49
CA GLN A 76 -1.32 5.15 -16.54
C GLN A 76 -1.54 3.64 -16.47
N GLN A 77 -0.53 2.90 -15.98
CA GLN A 77 -0.55 1.45 -15.96
C GLN A 77 -1.58 0.94 -14.94
N GLN A 78 -2.41 0.00 -15.38
CA GLN A 78 -3.59 -0.46 -14.64
C GLN A 78 -3.26 -0.99 -13.25
N TRP A 79 -2.24 -1.84 -13.12
CA TRP A 79 -1.81 -2.43 -11.85
C TRP A 79 -1.47 -1.34 -10.82
N GLN A 80 -0.58 -0.42 -11.17
CA GLN A 80 -0.09 0.64 -10.29
C GLN A 80 -1.21 1.61 -9.95
N PHE A 81 -2.08 1.92 -10.91
CA PHE A 81 -3.22 2.81 -10.69
C PHE A 81 -4.26 2.20 -9.75
N ASN A 82 -4.63 0.94 -9.98
CA ASN A 82 -5.55 0.20 -9.12
C ASN A 82 -4.97 0.06 -7.71
N LEU A 83 -3.69 -0.30 -7.59
CA LEU A 83 -3.01 -0.45 -6.31
C LEU A 83 -2.99 0.87 -5.53
N LEU A 84 -2.70 2.00 -6.20
CA LEU A 84 -2.77 3.32 -5.58
C LEU A 84 -4.18 3.61 -5.07
N LYS A 85 -5.22 3.38 -5.88
CA LYS A 85 -6.60 3.62 -5.48
C LYS A 85 -7.02 2.76 -4.30
N GLU A 86 -6.66 1.48 -4.31
CA GLU A 86 -7.00 0.56 -3.22
C GLU A 86 -6.27 0.93 -1.93
N ALA A 87 -4.98 1.29 -2.01
CA ALA A 87 -4.23 1.81 -0.86
C ALA A 87 -4.91 3.06 -0.28
N LEU A 88 -5.27 4.04 -1.11
CA LEU A 88 -5.95 5.25 -0.65
C LEU A 88 -7.31 4.94 -0.02
N ARG A 89 -8.09 4.01 -0.59
CA ARG A 89 -9.36 3.54 -0.01
C ARG A 89 -9.16 2.92 1.37
N ARG A 90 -8.06 2.19 1.56
CA ARG A 90 -7.67 1.51 2.81
C ARG A 90 -7.05 2.44 3.84
N SER A 91 -6.72 3.69 3.48
CA SER A 91 -6.14 4.70 4.39
C SER A 91 -7.13 5.31 5.39
N GLY A 92 -8.44 5.12 5.17
CA GLY A 92 -9.51 5.71 5.98
C GLY A 92 -9.90 7.15 5.59
N GLN A 93 -9.25 7.73 4.57
CA GLN A 93 -9.58 9.04 4.01
C GLN A 93 -10.23 8.92 2.62
N SER A 94 -11.06 9.90 2.27
CA SER A 94 -11.72 9.98 0.96
C SER A 94 -10.83 10.71 -0.03
N TYR A 95 -10.42 10.04 -1.11
CA TYR A 95 -9.58 10.61 -2.16
C TYR A 95 -10.27 10.54 -3.53
N GLN A 96 -10.02 11.57 -4.35
CA GLN A 96 -10.35 11.59 -5.77
C GLN A 96 -9.05 11.65 -6.58
N VAL A 97 -8.77 10.60 -7.35
CA VAL A 97 -7.54 10.48 -8.15
C VAL A 97 -7.78 10.95 -9.57
N GLU A 98 -7.04 11.95 -10.01
CA GLU A 98 -7.03 12.49 -11.37
C GLU A 98 -5.79 12.03 -12.12
N GLN A 99 -5.97 11.33 -13.25
CA GLN A 99 -4.86 10.92 -14.11
C GLN A 99 -4.56 12.02 -15.13
N MET A 100 -3.31 12.46 -15.20
CA MET A 100 -2.86 13.33 -16.29
C MET A 100 -2.82 12.54 -17.60
N SER A 101 -3.28 13.12 -18.70
CA SER A 101 -3.19 12.49 -20.03
C SER A 101 -1.78 12.56 -20.64
N THR A 102 -0.96 13.51 -20.21
CA THR A 102 0.38 13.74 -20.75
C THR A 102 1.36 12.68 -20.26
N GLN A 103 1.96 11.94 -21.20
CA GLN A 103 3.09 11.06 -20.89
C GLN A 103 4.36 11.87 -20.62
N MET A 104 5.10 11.49 -19.58
CA MET A 104 6.30 12.18 -19.13
C MET A 104 7.41 11.18 -18.83
N ASN A 105 8.65 11.53 -19.16
CA ASN A 105 9.81 10.77 -18.71
C ASN A 105 10.01 10.94 -17.18
N GLN A 106 10.85 10.08 -16.58
CA GLN A 106 11.08 10.10 -15.14
C GLN A 106 11.54 11.46 -14.63
N LYS A 107 12.52 12.09 -15.32
CA LYS A 107 13.03 13.41 -14.95
C LYS A 107 11.90 14.45 -14.85
N ARG A 108 11.01 14.49 -15.85
CA ARG A 108 9.89 15.42 -15.85
C ARG A 108 8.88 15.14 -14.73
N LYS A 109 8.60 13.87 -14.42
CA LYS A 109 7.73 13.50 -13.29
C LYS A 109 8.27 14.05 -11.96
N VAL A 110 9.59 13.98 -11.75
CA VAL A 110 10.24 14.55 -10.56
C VAL A 110 10.10 16.07 -10.52
N GLU A 111 10.38 16.77 -11.63
CA GLU A 111 10.22 18.22 -11.72
C GLU A 111 8.79 18.68 -11.38
N GLU A 112 7.78 18.00 -11.93
CA GLU A 112 6.36 18.31 -11.66
C GLU A 112 5.96 17.96 -10.22
N ALA A 113 6.53 16.91 -9.63
CA ALA A 113 6.31 16.58 -8.22
C ALA A 113 6.89 17.65 -7.28
N LEU A 114 8.08 18.18 -7.59
CA LEU A 114 8.67 19.30 -6.86
C LEU A 114 7.88 20.59 -7.04
N ALA A 115 7.35 20.82 -8.25
CA ALA A 115 6.46 21.95 -8.53
C ALA A 115 5.11 21.82 -7.81
N GLY A 116 4.65 20.61 -7.50
CA GLY A 116 3.37 20.32 -6.85
C GLY A 116 2.20 20.19 -7.83
N THR A 117 2.48 20.03 -9.12
CA THR A 117 1.49 19.76 -10.18
C THR A 117 1.21 18.26 -10.34
N VAL A 118 2.12 17.41 -9.86
CA VAL A 118 1.94 15.96 -9.71
C VAL A 118 2.06 15.60 -8.23
N ASP A 119 1.04 14.97 -7.66
CA ASP A 119 1.07 14.55 -6.26
C ASP A 119 1.76 13.20 -6.08
N VAL A 120 1.54 12.26 -7.01
CA VAL A 120 2.08 10.90 -6.92
C VAL A 120 2.41 10.31 -8.29
N PHE A 121 3.53 9.60 -8.37
CA PHE A 121 3.92 8.78 -9.54
C PHE A 121 4.57 7.48 -9.06
N TRP A 122 4.84 6.55 -9.98
CA TRP A 122 5.66 5.37 -9.69
C TRP A 122 6.93 5.38 -10.53
N SER A 123 8.00 4.82 -9.99
CA SER A 123 9.27 4.63 -10.68
C SER A 123 10.03 3.48 -10.04
N MET A 124 10.96 2.89 -10.79
CA MET A 124 12.06 2.14 -10.19
C MET A 124 12.90 3.07 -9.30
N THR A 125 13.32 2.59 -8.14
CA THR A 125 14.02 3.43 -7.16
C THR A 125 15.46 3.70 -7.55
N SER A 126 15.98 4.84 -7.09
CA SER A 126 17.40 5.16 -7.05
C SER A 126 17.66 6.02 -5.81
N LYS A 127 18.91 6.03 -5.32
CA LYS A 127 19.31 6.90 -4.20
C LYS A 127 18.93 8.37 -4.45
N GLU A 128 19.26 8.91 -5.63
CA GLU A 128 18.95 10.29 -6.03
C GLU A 128 17.43 10.58 -5.96
N LEU A 129 16.61 9.62 -6.42
CA LEU A 129 15.17 9.79 -6.40
C LEU A 129 14.62 9.80 -4.98
N GLU A 130 15.08 8.90 -4.12
CA GLU A 130 14.69 8.83 -2.70
C GLU A 130 15.15 10.05 -1.88
N GLU A 131 16.19 10.74 -2.31
CA GLU A 131 16.67 12.00 -1.71
C GLU A 131 15.87 13.23 -2.17
N THR A 132 15.20 13.15 -3.33
CA THR A 132 14.53 14.28 -3.97
C THR A 132 13.02 14.32 -3.73
N VAL A 133 12.36 13.16 -3.72
CA VAL A 133 10.90 13.00 -3.55
C VAL A 133 10.63 11.93 -2.50
N LEU A 134 9.41 11.91 -1.93
CA LEU A 134 9.10 11.02 -0.80
C LEU A 134 8.79 9.60 -1.29
N PRO A 135 9.62 8.58 -0.98
CA PRO A 135 9.31 7.20 -1.36
C PRO A 135 8.36 6.55 -0.36
N VAL A 136 7.32 5.88 -0.85
CA VAL A 136 6.56 4.89 -0.08
C VAL A 136 7.20 3.54 -0.30
N ARG A 137 8.04 3.11 0.66
CA ARG A 137 8.95 1.95 0.54
C ARG A 137 8.22 0.59 0.68
N ILE A 138 7.22 0.38 -0.15
CA ILE A 138 6.54 -0.90 -0.36
C ILE A 138 6.78 -1.31 -1.83
N PRO A 139 7.57 -2.36 -2.12
CA PRO A 139 7.88 -2.79 -3.48
C PRO A 139 6.60 -3.15 -4.26
N LEU A 140 6.22 -2.32 -5.24
CA LEU A 140 4.96 -2.48 -5.98
C LEU A 140 4.86 -3.79 -6.77
N PHE A 141 6.01 -4.40 -7.08
CA PHE A 141 6.10 -5.63 -7.85
C PHE A 141 6.64 -6.81 -7.04
N LYS A 142 6.76 -6.68 -5.72
CA LYS A 142 7.33 -7.72 -4.85
C LYS A 142 8.67 -8.29 -5.37
N GLY A 143 9.50 -7.46 -6.00
CA GLY A 143 10.77 -7.88 -6.59
C GLY A 143 10.72 -8.46 -8.00
N LEU A 144 9.54 -8.73 -8.56
CA LEU A 144 9.37 -9.29 -9.90
C LEU A 144 9.98 -8.40 -10.99
N LEU A 145 9.94 -7.07 -10.82
CA LEU A 145 10.55 -6.11 -11.74
C LEU A 145 12.04 -6.39 -11.99
N GLY A 146 12.78 -6.79 -10.95
CA GLY A 146 14.21 -7.10 -11.01
C GLY A 146 14.55 -8.45 -11.65
N ASN A 147 13.54 -9.25 -11.99
CA ASN A 147 13.68 -10.50 -12.75
C ASN A 147 13.42 -10.17 -14.21
N ARG A 148 14.49 -9.93 -14.96
CA ARG A 148 14.44 -9.46 -16.34
C ARG A 148 14.45 -10.63 -17.31
N LEU A 149 13.42 -10.67 -18.14
CA LEU A 149 13.38 -11.53 -19.32
C LEU A 149 13.90 -10.74 -20.52
N LEU A 150 14.40 -11.46 -21.53
CA LEU A 150 15.07 -10.84 -22.67
C LEU A 150 14.22 -10.98 -23.93
N ILE A 151 14.07 -9.89 -24.68
CA ILE A 151 13.63 -9.93 -26.09
C ILE A 151 14.89 -9.97 -26.96
N ILE A 152 14.96 -10.94 -27.86
CA ILE A 152 16.08 -11.18 -28.76
C ILE A 152 15.60 -11.33 -30.20
N ARG A 153 16.53 -11.26 -31.15
CA ARG A 153 16.27 -11.75 -32.52
C ARG A 153 16.19 -13.28 -32.52
N LYS A 154 15.24 -13.85 -33.25
CA LYS A 154 15.07 -15.30 -33.39
C LYS A 154 16.34 -15.98 -33.92
N THR A 155 17.06 -15.32 -34.81
CA THR A 155 18.33 -15.81 -35.40
C THR A 155 19.44 -15.98 -34.38
N ASP A 156 19.34 -15.32 -33.23
CA ASP A 156 20.40 -15.29 -32.22
C ASP A 156 20.18 -16.33 -31.12
N GLU A 157 19.10 -17.12 -31.19
CA GLU A 157 18.72 -18.10 -30.16
C GLU A 157 19.87 -19.04 -29.77
N ALA A 158 20.61 -19.59 -30.75
CA ALA A 158 21.74 -20.47 -30.48
C ALA A 158 22.88 -19.76 -29.72
N ARG A 159 23.09 -18.45 -29.96
CA ARG A 159 24.07 -17.64 -29.23
C ARG A 159 23.66 -17.46 -27.77
N PHE A 160 22.38 -17.21 -27.49
CA PHE A 160 21.86 -17.09 -26.13
C PHE A 160 21.85 -18.43 -25.38
N ALA A 161 21.56 -19.54 -26.07
CA ALA A 161 21.62 -20.89 -25.50
C ALA A 161 23.02 -21.26 -24.97
N ASN A 162 24.08 -20.67 -25.53
CA ASN A 162 25.47 -20.91 -25.12
C ASN A 162 25.93 -20.07 -23.93
N VAL A 163 25.14 -19.09 -23.47
CA VAL A 163 25.49 -18.29 -22.28
C VAL A 163 25.28 -19.13 -21.03
N LYS A 164 26.33 -19.29 -20.21
CA LYS A 164 26.26 -20.02 -18.93
C LYS A 164 26.76 -19.18 -17.75
N THR A 165 27.50 -18.12 -18.02
CA THR A 165 28.14 -17.29 -17.00
C THR A 165 27.95 -15.80 -17.26
N LEU A 166 28.21 -14.97 -16.24
CA LEU A 166 28.25 -13.52 -16.41
C LEU A 166 29.33 -13.09 -17.42
N ALA A 167 30.45 -13.81 -17.52
CA ALA A 167 31.51 -13.53 -18.48
C ALA A 167 31.04 -13.71 -19.93
N ASP A 168 30.26 -14.78 -20.19
CA ASP A 168 29.63 -14.99 -21.50
C ASP A 168 28.60 -13.88 -21.78
N PHE A 169 27.79 -13.54 -20.77
CA PHE A 169 26.74 -12.54 -20.91
C PHE A 169 27.29 -11.12 -21.20
N LYS A 170 28.47 -10.78 -20.67
CA LYS A 170 29.16 -9.51 -20.95
C LYS A 170 29.58 -9.34 -22.42
N GLN A 171 29.56 -10.41 -23.22
CA GLN A 171 29.78 -10.33 -24.66
C GLN A 171 28.53 -9.88 -25.45
N LEU A 172 27.39 -9.75 -24.77
CA LEU A 172 26.12 -9.32 -25.36
C LEU A 172 25.85 -7.86 -25.03
N LYS A 173 25.35 -7.10 -26.01
CA LYS A 173 24.98 -5.69 -25.88
C LYS A 173 23.51 -5.54 -25.49
N ALA A 174 23.24 -4.79 -24.43
CA ALA A 174 21.88 -4.44 -24.04
C ALA A 174 21.38 -3.19 -24.78
N GLY A 175 20.12 -3.19 -25.20
CA GLY A 175 19.40 -1.97 -25.53
C GLY A 175 18.62 -1.48 -24.31
N GLN A 176 18.70 -0.19 -23.99
CA GLN A 176 17.96 0.39 -22.86
C GLN A 176 17.42 1.80 -23.14
N ASN A 177 16.37 2.20 -22.41
CA ASN A 177 16.00 3.61 -22.37
C ASN A 177 17.05 4.39 -21.56
N ARG A 178 17.46 5.56 -22.07
CA ARG A 178 18.51 6.39 -21.45
C ARG A 178 18.15 6.86 -20.03
N TYR A 179 16.87 7.05 -19.73
CA TYR A 179 16.42 7.57 -18.45
C TYR A 179 16.04 6.49 -17.44
N TRP A 180 16.15 5.21 -17.80
CA TRP A 180 15.89 4.13 -16.86
C TRP A 180 17.13 3.84 -16.02
N PRO A 181 16.99 3.64 -14.70
CA PRO A 181 18.14 3.29 -13.86
C PRO A 181 18.81 1.97 -14.27
N ASP A 182 18.10 1.11 -15.02
CA ASP A 182 18.65 -0.12 -15.59
C ASP A 182 19.93 0.11 -16.40
N ALA A 183 20.01 1.19 -17.19
CA ALA A 183 21.18 1.47 -18.01
C ALA A 183 22.44 1.58 -17.13
N SER A 184 22.35 2.34 -16.03
CA SER A 184 23.45 2.49 -15.08
C SER A 184 23.76 1.20 -14.31
N ILE A 185 22.76 0.38 -13.98
CA ILE A 185 22.97 -0.93 -13.36
C ILE A 185 23.77 -1.84 -14.31
N LEU A 186 23.39 -1.92 -15.59
CA LEU A 186 24.08 -2.74 -16.57
C LEU A 186 25.52 -2.25 -16.80
N GLU A 187 25.71 -0.94 -16.96
CA GLU A 187 27.03 -0.32 -17.14
C GLU A 187 27.95 -0.56 -15.93
N ALA A 188 27.44 -0.40 -14.71
CA ALA A 188 28.22 -0.60 -13.48
C ALA A 188 28.65 -2.07 -13.28
N ASN A 189 27.88 -3.01 -13.84
CA ASN A 189 28.27 -4.42 -13.86
C ASN A 189 29.18 -4.78 -15.05
N GLY A 190 29.54 -3.82 -15.90
CA GLY A 190 30.46 -3.97 -17.02
C GLY A 190 29.82 -4.60 -18.26
N LEU A 191 28.51 -4.45 -18.45
CA LEU A 191 27.82 -4.86 -19.67
C LEU A 191 27.83 -3.71 -20.67
N PRO A 192 28.04 -3.98 -21.98
CA PRO A 192 27.92 -2.94 -23.00
C PRO A 192 26.45 -2.56 -23.22
N VAL A 193 26.16 -1.26 -23.20
CA VAL A 193 24.80 -0.72 -23.32
C VAL A 193 24.69 0.24 -24.51
N VAL A 194 23.60 0.11 -25.25
CA VAL A 194 23.16 1.05 -26.29
C VAL A 194 21.86 1.70 -25.84
N THR A 195 21.85 3.02 -25.71
CA THR A 195 20.69 3.75 -25.20
C THR A 195 19.88 4.45 -26.28
N SER A 196 18.55 4.52 -26.10
CA SER A 196 17.65 5.40 -26.84
C SER A 196 16.87 6.29 -25.87
N TYR A 197 16.51 7.51 -26.29
CA TYR A 197 15.62 8.38 -25.51
C TYR A 197 14.15 7.93 -25.62
N GLN A 198 13.73 7.49 -26.81
CA GLN A 198 12.39 6.98 -27.07
C GLN A 198 12.39 5.46 -26.95
N TYR A 199 11.52 4.94 -26.09
CA TYR A 199 11.38 3.51 -25.85
C TYR A 199 10.98 2.73 -27.11
N THR A 200 10.02 3.24 -27.88
CA THR A 200 9.52 2.61 -29.11
C THR A 200 10.60 2.40 -30.17
N ASN A 201 11.66 3.23 -30.19
CA ASN A 201 12.78 3.08 -31.11
C ASN A 201 13.65 1.85 -30.79
N LEU A 202 13.57 1.28 -29.59
CA LEU A 202 14.38 0.13 -29.20
C LEU A 202 14.04 -1.12 -30.02
N TYR A 203 12.77 -1.37 -30.35
CA TYR A 203 12.36 -2.54 -31.13
C TYR A 203 13.00 -2.61 -32.53
N PRO A 204 12.88 -1.59 -33.40
CA PRO A 204 13.55 -1.62 -34.71
C PRO A 204 15.08 -1.57 -34.59
N MET A 205 15.64 -1.00 -33.51
CA MET A 205 17.08 -1.07 -33.26
C MET A 205 17.56 -2.48 -32.89
N LEU A 206 16.74 -3.25 -32.16
CA LEU A 206 16.99 -4.66 -31.85
C LEU A 206 16.91 -5.50 -33.12
N GLU A 207 15.85 -5.33 -33.91
CA GLU A 207 15.68 -6.03 -35.20
C GLU A 207 16.88 -5.77 -36.11
N GLY A 208 17.26 -4.51 -36.28
CA GLY A 208 18.40 -4.08 -37.09
C GLY A 208 19.79 -4.36 -36.51
N GLY A 209 19.91 -5.12 -35.41
CA GLY A 209 21.21 -5.59 -34.93
C GLY A 209 22.07 -4.58 -34.18
N ARG A 210 21.53 -3.43 -33.74
CA ARG A 210 22.32 -2.38 -33.07
C ARG A 210 22.79 -2.80 -31.67
N PHE A 211 22.05 -3.70 -31.04
CA PHE A 211 22.37 -4.37 -29.78
C PHE A 211 21.74 -5.76 -29.82
N ASP A 212 21.99 -6.60 -28.81
CA ASP A 212 21.68 -8.03 -28.85
C ASP A 212 20.39 -8.42 -28.14
N TYR A 213 19.99 -7.66 -27.12
CA TYR A 213 18.75 -7.91 -26.38
C TYR A 213 18.14 -6.65 -25.78
N LEU A 214 16.84 -6.70 -25.53
CA LEU A 214 16.13 -5.81 -24.59
C LEU A 214 15.82 -6.57 -23.31
N ALA A 215 16.14 -5.99 -22.16
CA ALA A 215 15.81 -6.57 -20.86
C ALA A 215 14.63 -5.83 -20.25
N LEU A 216 13.50 -6.53 -20.06
CA LEU A 216 12.27 -5.98 -19.48
C LEU A 216 11.87 -6.78 -18.24
N GLY A 217 11.08 -6.17 -17.35
CA GLY A 217 10.56 -6.89 -16.18
C GLY A 217 9.72 -8.08 -16.60
N ALA A 218 9.85 -9.21 -15.89
CA ALA A 218 9.12 -10.42 -16.25
C ALA A 218 7.60 -10.19 -16.31
N GLN A 219 7.06 -9.31 -15.45
CA GLN A 219 5.64 -8.99 -15.41
C GLN A 219 5.10 -8.31 -16.68
N GLU A 220 5.95 -7.66 -17.49
CA GLU A 220 5.50 -6.82 -18.61
C GLU A 220 5.87 -7.38 -19.98
N ILE A 221 6.92 -8.22 -20.07
CA ILE A 221 7.54 -8.60 -21.35
C ILE A 221 6.56 -9.24 -22.36
N GLY A 222 5.60 -10.03 -21.88
CA GLY A 222 4.62 -10.70 -22.75
C GLY A 222 3.70 -9.71 -23.44
N ASP A 223 3.16 -8.76 -22.67
CA ASP A 223 2.27 -7.72 -23.18
C ASP A 223 3.04 -6.68 -24.02
N GLU A 224 4.30 -6.40 -23.65
CA GLU A 224 5.20 -5.52 -24.40
C GLU A 224 5.53 -6.06 -25.80
N LEU A 225 5.90 -7.35 -25.90
CA LEU A 225 6.16 -7.99 -27.20
C LEU A 225 4.87 -8.08 -28.03
N ALA A 226 3.71 -8.35 -27.41
CA ALA A 226 2.42 -8.37 -28.10
C ALA A 226 2.02 -6.99 -28.65
N SER A 227 2.42 -5.91 -27.97
CA SER A 227 2.15 -4.52 -28.38
C SER A 227 3.12 -4.02 -29.47
N HIS A 228 4.24 -4.71 -29.67
CA HIS A 228 5.24 -4.42 -30.70
C HIS A 228 5.49 -5.67 -31.56
N PRO A 229 4.47 -6.14 -32.31
CA PRO A 229 4.54 -7.40 -33.02
C PRO A 229 5.59 -7.32 -34.13
N ASP A 230 6.65 -8.12 -33.98
CA ASP A 230 7.70 -8.29 -34.97
C ASP A 230 8.02 -9.80 -35.11
N PRO A 231 7.82 -10.40 -36.30
CA PRO A 231 8.08 -11.82 -36.51
C PRO A 231 9.56 -12.19 -36.37
N ALA A 232 10.49 -11.24 -36.38
CA ALA A 232 11.92 -11.48 -36.17
C ALA A 232 12.32 -11.50 -34.69
N LEU A 233 11.45 -11.03 -33.79
CA LEU A 233 11.73 -10.95 -32.36
C LEU A 233 11.03 -12.08 -31.57
N LYS A 234 11.65 -12.52 -30.48
CA LYS A 234 11.06 -13.46 -29.52
C LYS A 234 11.57 -13.19 -28.11
N ILE A 235 10.84 -13.71 -27.13
CA ILE A 235 11.37 -13.83 -25.76
C ILE A 235 12.39 -14.97 -25.76
N ASP A 236 13.60 -14.71 -25.27
CA ASP A 236 14.61 -15.74 -25.03
C ASP A 236 14.10 -16.74 -23.98
N THR A 237 14.52 -17.99 -24.05
CA THR A 237 14.13 -19.07 -23.13
C THR A 237 15.28 -19.56 -22.25
N HIS A 238 16.48 -18.99 -22.37
CA HIS A 238 17.69 -19.54 -21.76
C HIS A 238 18.21 -18.72 -20.58
N ILE A 239 17.97 -17.42 -20.56
CA ILE A 239 18.58 -16.49 -19.61
C ILE A 239 17.50 -15.80 -18.78
N LEU A 240 17.75 -15.70 -17.48
CA LEU A 240 17.08 -14.78 -16.58
C LEU A 240 18.13 -13.81 -16.04
N LEU A 241 18.00 -12.53 -16.35
CA LEU A 241 18.87 -11.51 -15.79
C LEU A 241 18.25 -10.99 -14.48
N GLN A 242 18.94 -11.12 -13.36
CA GLN A 242 18.39 -10.84 -12.04
C GLN A 242 19.21 -9.80 -11.28
N TYR A 243 18.55 -8.77 -10.76
CA TYR A 243 19.13 -7.81 -9.82
C TYR A 243 18.04 -7.13 -8.99
N ARG A 244 18.37 -6.69 -7.79
CA ARG A 244 17.38 -6.07 -6.89
C ARG A 244 17.11 -4.63 -7.28
N SER A 245 15.97 -4.40 -7.93
CA SER A 245 15.50 -3.05 -8.25
C SER A 245 14.01 -2.88 -7.99
N PRO A 246 13.60 -2.53 -6.75
CA PRO A 246 12.21 -2.31 -6.44
C PRO A 246 11.68 -1.04 -7.13
N ALA A 247 10.40 -1.05 -7.45
CA ALA A 247 9.67 0.16 -7.77
C ALA A 247 8.78 0.55 -6.59
N TYR A 248 8.62 1.86 -6.39
CA TYR A 248 7.82 2.45 -5.33
C TYR A 248 6.85 3.48 -5.90
N PHE A 249 5.85 3.83 -5.10
CA PHE A 249 5.21 5.13 -5.27
C PHE A 249 6.12 6.21 -4.72
N PHE A 250 6.24 7.30 -5.47
CA PHE A 250 6.93 8.52 -5.09
C PHE A 250 5.93 9.65 -5.02
N VAL A 251 5.97 10.40 -3.92
CA VAL A 251 5.01 11.45 -3.58
C VAL A 251 5.72 12.78 -3.53
N SER A 252 5.02 13.83 -3.97
CA SER A 252 5.50 15.21 -3.85
C SER A 252 5.91 15.52 -2.41
N PRO A 253 7.07 16.15 -2.17
CA PRO A 253 7.46 16.65 -0.84
C PRO A 253 6.46 17.64 -0.24
N LYS A 254 5.57 18.23 -1.05
CA LYS A 254 4.50 19.14 -0.61
C LYS A 254 3.29 18.41 -0.03
N ARG A 255 3.24 17.08 -0.09
CA ARG A 255 2.11 16.24 0.31
C ARG A 255 2.55 15.06 1.21
N PRO A 256 3.30 15.29 2.30
CA PRO A 256 3.76 14.21 3.18
C PRO A 256 2.59 13.40 3.78
N GLU A 257 1.43 14.03 3.96
CA GLU A 257 0.20 13.35 4.40
C GLU A 257 -0.30 12.31 3.39
N LEU A 258 -0.11 12.54 2.09
CA LEU A 258 -0.47 11.58 1.05
C LEU A 258 0.47 10.36 1.09
N ALA A 259 1.77 10.57 1.33
CA ALA A 259 2.72 9.47 1.48
C ALA A 259 2.36 8.58 2.68
N ALA A 260 1.99 9.19 3.82
CA ALA A 260 1.54 8.46 5.00
C ALA A 260 0.23 7.68 4.74
N ALA A 261 -0.73 8.28 4.04
CA ALA A 261 -1.99 7.63 3.69
C ALA A 261 -1.79 6.42 2.75
N ILE A 262 -0.96 6.56 1.71
CA ILE A 262 -0.62 5.46 0.80
C ILE A 262 0.08 4.34 1.59
N LEU A 263 1.06 4.69 2.43
CA LEU A 263 1.77 3.70 3.26
C LEU A 263 0.80 2.93 4.17
N ALA A 264 -0.05 3.63 4.93
CA ALA A 264 -1.02 3.00 5.83
C ALA A 264 -1.97 2.06 5.06
N GLY A 265 -2.44 2.50 3.88
CA GLY A 265 -3.27 1.69 3.02
C GLY A 265 -2.60 0.41 2.53
N LEU A 266 -1.35 0.50 2.08
CA LEU A 266 -0.57 -0.64 1.62
C LEU A 266 -0.27 -1.61 2.77
N GLU A 267 0.10 -1.12 3.96
CA GLU A 267 0.31 -1.95 5.14
C GLU A 267 -0.96 -2.70 5.54
N ASN A 268 -2.12 -2.04 5.48
CA ASN A 268 -3.40 -2.70 5.74
C ASN A 268 -3.64 -3.85 4.74
N MET A 269 -3.39 -3.63 3.45
CA MET A 269 -3.50 -4.67 2.41
C MET A 269 -2.51 -5.82 2.60
N ILE A 270 -1.30 -5.54 3.09
CA ILE A 270 -0.30 -6.57 3.38
C ILE A 270 -0.76 -7.39 4.59
N SER A 271 -1.24 -6.73 5.65
CA SER A 271 -1.65 -7.37 6.89
C SER A 271 -2.86 -8.31 6.75
N ASP A 272 -3.78 -8.00 5.82
CA ASP A 272 -4.98 -8.81 5.57
C ASP A 272 -4.83 -9.74 4.36
N GLY A 273 -3.67 -9.76 3.71
CA GLY A 273 -3.35 -10.60 2.55
C GLY A 273 -3.92 -10.10 1.22
N SER A 274 -4.75 -9.05 1.21
CA SER A 274 -5.39 -8.56 -0.01
C SER A 274 -4.42 -7.96 -1.03
N PHE A 275 -3.23 -7.52 -0.60
CA PHE A 275 -2.16 -7.12 -1.52
C PHE A 275 -1.78 -8.29 -2.44
N ASP A 276 -1.54 -9.47 -1.88
CA ASP A 276 -1.06 -10.64 -2.61
C ASP A 276 -2.16 -11.22 -3.51
N GLU A 277 -3.41 -11.24 -3.05
CA GLU A 277 -4.54 -11.62 -3.88
C GLU A 277 -4.69 -10.72 -5.11
N MET A 278 -4.58 -9.40 -4.91
CA MET A 278 -4.68 -8.42 -5.98
C MET A 278 -3.48 -8.53 -6.94
N PHE A 279 -2.27 -8.65 -6.41
CA PHE A 279 -1.02 -8.84 -7.14
C PHE A 279 -1.08 -10.09 -8.02
N ASN A 280 -1.45 -11.23 -7.45
CA ASN A 280 -1.51 -12.51 -8.16
C ASN A 280 -2.54 -12.48 -9.30
N ARG A 281 -3.70 -11.86 -9.05
CA ARG A 281 -4.78 -11.75 -10.02
C ARG A 281 -4.45 -10.78 -11.16
N GLU A 282 -4.06 -9.55 -10.85
CA GLU A 282 -3.88 -8.50 -11.86
C GLU A 282 -2.63 -8.71 -12.72
N LEU A 283 -1.54 -9.21 -12.14
CA LEU A 283 -0.32 -9.55 -12.87
C LEU A 283 -0.31 -10.98 -13.41
N LYS A 284 -1.40 -11.75 -13.21
CA LYS A 284 -1.59 -13.12 -13.73
C LYS A 284 -0.40 -14.03 -13.41
N ILE A 285 0.02 -14.04 -12.15
CA ILE A 285 1.29 -14.65 -11.72
C ILE A 285 1.41 -16.12 -12.14
N ASP A 286 0.35 -16.91 -12.01
CA ASP A 286 0.37 -18.32 -12.46
C ASP A 286 0.65 -18.48 -13.95
N LYS A 287 0.10 -17.58 -14.79
CA LYS A 287 0.37 -17.59 -16.23
C LYS A 287 1.81 -17.18 -16.49
N LEU A 288 2.30 -16.15 -15.79
CA LEU A 288 3.67 -15.70 -15.91
C LEU A 288 4.66 -16.82 -15.59
N TYR A 289 4.48 -17.56 -14.49
CA TYR A 289 5.37 -18.67 -14.15
C TYR A 289 5.40 -19.77 -15.21
N ARG A 290 4.22 -20.13 -15.76
CA ARG A 290 4.13 -21.13 -16.85
C ARG A 290 4.86 -20.67 -18.11
N ASP A 291 4.66 -19.41 -18.51
CA ASP A 291 5.19 -18.88 -19.78
C ASP A 291 6.67 -18.52 -19.67
N ALA A 292 7.10 -17.99 -18.52
CA ALA A 292 8.48 -17.57 -18.30
C ALA A 292 9.42 -18.76 -18.11
N GLN A 293 8.92 -19.90 -17.59
CA GLN A 293 9.70 -21.10 -17.32
C GLN A 293 10.98 -20.80 -16.51
N PHE A 294 10.85 -19.99 -15.45
CA PHE A 294 11.99 -19.41 -14.73
C PHE A 294 13.05 -20.45 -14.30
N GLU A 295 12.63 -21.63 -13.86
CA GLU A 295 13.52 -22.71 -13.40
C GLU A 295 14.41 -23.31 -14.50
N GLN A 296 14.05 -23.12 -15.78
CA GLN A 296 14.80 -23.66 -16.91
C GLN A 296 15.92 -22.72 -17.39
N ARG A 297 15.98 -21.50 -16.82
CA ARG A 297 16.88 -20.45 -17.26
C ARG A 297 18.17 -20.43 -16.43
N VAL A 298 19.27 -20.10 -17.09
CA VAL A 298 20.50 -19.67 -16.44
C VAL A 298 20.27 -18.30 -15.82
N ILE A 299 20.47 -18.20 -14.51
CA ILE A 299 20.34 -16.93 -13.78
C ILE A 299 21.66 -16.18 -13.84
N ILE A 300 21.67 -15.03 -14.51
CA ILE A 300 22.79 -14.07 -14.49
C ILE A 300 22.47 -13.00 -13.45
N ARG A 301 23.24 -12.94 -12.36
CA ARG A 301 23.02 -12.00 -11.26
C ARG A 301 23.91 -10.77 -11.41
N LEU A 302 23.31 -9.59 -11.21
CA LEU A 302 24.02 -8.31 -11.18
C LEU A 302 23.89 -7.65 -9.80
N ASP A 303 24.92 -6.89 -9.42
CA ASP A 303 24.87 -6.01 -8.25
C ASP A 303 24.02 -4.77 -8.58
N THR A 304 23.39 -4.14 -7.58
CA THR A 304 22.71 -2.84 -7.73
C THR A 304 23.43 -1.80 -6.86
N PRO A 305 24.46 -1.11 -7.38
CA PRO A 305 25.36 -0.28 -6.57
C PRO A 305 24.67 0.87 -5.83
N ASP A 306 23.63 1.47 -6.42
CA ASP A 306 22.93 2.64 -5.87
C ASP A 306 21.62 2.28 -5.17
N LEU A 307 21.48 1.04 -4.71
CA LEU A 307 20.31 0.62 -3.94
C LEU A 307 20.32 1.31 -2.57
N SER A 308 19.21 1.96 -2.23
CA SER A 308 19.05 2.62 -0.93
C SER A 308 19.17 1.61 0.21
N PRO A 309 19.96 1.88 1.28
CA PRO A 309 20.03 1.02 2.45
C PRO A 309 18.71 0.96 3.23
N LEU A 310 17.78 1.87 2.94
CA LEU A 310 16.43 1.89 3.50
C LEU A 310 15.46 0.96 2.74
N THR A 311 15.93 0.28 1.69
CA THR A 311 15.15 -0.77 1.02
C THR A 311 14.74 -1.82 2.05
N PRO A 312 13.46 -2.21 2.15
CA PRO A 312 12.96 -3.08 3.21
C PRO A 312 13.28 -4.55 2.93
N ILE A 313 14.56 -4.88 2.78
CA ILE A 313 15.04 -6.23 2.42
C ILE A 313 14.70 -7.26 3.50
N GLU A 314 14.70 -6.84 4.77
CA GLU A 314 14.38 -7.69 5.92
C GLU A 314 12.90 -8.05 6.02
N ARG A 315 12.02 -7.34 5.32
CA ARG A 315 10.57 -7.61 5.30
C ARG A 315 10.22 -8.62 4.23
N GLN A 316 10.39 -9.90 4.53
CA GLN A 316 10.21 -11.02 3.60
C GLN A 316 8.83 -11.02 2.92
N GLU A 317 7.78 -10.61 3.63
CA GLU A 317 6.41 -10.52 3.10
C GLU A 317 6.26 -9.54 1.92
N LEU A 318 7.21 -8.62 1.74
CA LEU A 318 7.22 -7.66 0.63
C LEU A 318 7.85 -8.21 -0.65
N TRP A 319 8.37 -9.43 -0.66
CA TRP A 319 9.13 -9.99 -1.77
C TRP A 319 8.59 -11.36 -2.19
N LEU A 320 8.47 -11.59 -3.50
CA LEU A 320 8.31 -12.93 -4.05
C LEU A 320 9.63 -13.68 -3.89
N ASP A 321 9.56 -14.88 -3.36
CA ASP A 321 10.66 -15.84 -3.44
C ASP A 321 10.65 -16.51 -4.81
N LEU A 322 11.14 -15.81 -5.83
CA LEU A 322 11.36 -16.39 -7.15
C LEU A 322 12.63 -17.24 -7.14
N PHE A 323 13.71 -16.68 -6.61
CA PHE A 323 14.97 -17.31 -6.23
C PHE A 323 15.64 -16.24 -5.37
N SER A 324 15.97 -16.50 -4.09
CA SER A 324 16.66 -15.57 -3.17
C SER A 324 17.37 -14.40 -3.90
N MET A 325 16.71 -13.25 -4.06
CA MET A 325 17.28 -12.21 -4.93
C MET A 325 18.53 -11.63 -4.24
N GLN A 326 19.67 -11.63 -4.94
CA GLN A 326 20.92 -11.04 -4.47
C GLN A 326 21.09 -9.63 -5.07
N GLY A 327 21.91 -8.78 -4.44
CA GLY A 327 22.28 -7.47 -5.01
C GLY A 327 22.26 -6.26 -4.07
N ALA A 328 22.15 -6.46 -2.76
CA ALA A 328 22.56 -5.45 -1.78
C ALA A 328 23.93 -5.87 -1.25
N LYS A 329 24.96 -5.06 -1.48
CA LYS A 329 26.23 -5.18 -0.77
C LYS A 329 26.20 -4.29 0.45
#